data_AF-A0A969EMH5-F1
#
_entry.id   AF-A0A969EMH5-F1
#
_cell.length_a   1.000
_cell.length_b   1.000
_cell.length_c   1.000
_cell.angle_alpha   90.00
_cell.angle_beta   90.00
_cell.angle_gamma   90.00
#
_symmetry.space_group_name_H-M   'P 1'
#
loop_
_entity.id
_entity.type
_entity.pdbx_description
1 polymer ?
#
loop_
_entity_poly.entity_id
_entity_poly.type
_entity_poly.pdbx_seq_one_letter_code
_entity_poly.pdbx_strand_id
1 'polypeptide(L)'
;MQERTQELEVEHERTQTLLRIITELSASLDMDIVLTRTLEQINKIVDAEQSTIMLSRSTDMFLLRRASYGYTSPTGRGGSLPILG
;
A
#
# COMPACT_ATOMS: atom_id res chain seq x y z
N MET A 1 -38.70 6.65 21.59
CA MET A 1 -38.38 7.34 20.31
C MET A 1 -36.95 7.91 20.28
N GLN A 2 -36.14 7.84 21.34
CA GLN A 2 -34.72 8.29 21.31
C GLN A 2 -33.70 7.14 21.17
N GLU A 3 -33.99 5.94 21.68
CA GLU A 3 -33.07 4.78 21.57
C GLU A 3 -32.88 4.31 20.12
N ARG A 4 -33.94 4.31 19.30
CA ARG A 4 -33.86 3.88 17.89
C ARG A 4 -33.01 4.83 17.04
N THR A 5 -32.95 6.11 17.39
CA THR A 5 -32.19 7.14 16.68
C THR A 5 -30.70 7.03 16.99
N GLN A 6 -30.34 6.75 18.24
CA GLN A 6 -28.94 6.52 18.65
C GLN A 6 -28.39 5.22 18.07
N GLU A 7 -29.17 4.14 18.04
CA GLU A 7 -28.77 2.90 17.35
C GLU A 7 -28.49 3.13 15.86
N LEU A 8 -29.32 3.95 15.21
CA LEU A 8 -29.18 4.29 13.79
C LEU A 8 -27.92 5.13 13.53
N GLU A 9 -27.63 6.11 14.39
CA GLU A 9 -26.41 6.93 14.29
C GLU A 9 -25.14 6.09 14.46
N VAL A 10 -25.13 5.16 15.41
CA VAL A 10 -23.98 4.27 15.63
C VAL A 10 -23.76 3.32 14.45
N GLU A 11 -24.83 2.79 13.87
CA GLU A 11 -24.73 1.96 12.65
C GLU A 11 -24.21 2.79 11.47
N HIS A 12 -24.70 4.01 11.31
CA HIS A 12 -24.26 4.92 10.25
C HIS A 12 -22.76 5.24 10.34
N GLU A 13 -22.27 5.60 11.54
CA GLU A 13 -20.85 5.86 11.80
C GLU A 13 -19.96 4.65 11.51
N ARG A 14 -20.41 3.45 11.89
CA ARG A 14 -19.69 2.20 11.58
C ARG A 14 -19.60 1.98 10.07
N THR A 15 -20.71 2.16 9.36
CA THR A 15 -20.76 2.00 7.91
C THR A 15 -19.88 3.02 7.19
N GLN A 16 -19.87 4.28 7.63
CA GLN A 16 -18.95 5.29 7.09
C GLN A 16 -17.48 4.95 7.34
N THR A 17 -17.15 4.46 8.53
CA THR A 17 -15.79 4.05 8.88
C THR A 17 -15.31 2.91 7.98
N LEU A 18 -16.16 1.90 7.76
CA LEU A 18 -15.85 0.79 6.86
C LEU A 18 -15.68 1.25 5.41
N LEU A 19 -16.54 2.15 4.92
CA LEU A 19 -16.43 2.71 3.57
C LEU A 19 -15.11 3.47 3.38
N ARG A 20 -14.70 4.24 4.39
CA ARG A 20 -13.43 4.95 4.38
C ARG A 20 -12.24 3.99 4.28
N ILE A 21 -12.22 2.96 5.12
CA ILE A 21 -11.17 1.93 5.09
C ILE A 21 -11.10 1.26 3.71
N ILE A 22 -12.25 0.86 3.15
CA ILE A 22 -12.31 0.23 1.83
C ILE A 22 -11.77 1.15 0.74
N THR A 23 -12.11 2.44 0.80
CA THR A 23 -11.65 3.44 -0.18
C THR A 23 -10.13 3.64 -0.10
N GLU A 24 -9.59 3.78 1.11
CA GLU A 24 -8.15 3.94 1.33
C GLU A 24 -7.37 2.70 0.88
N LEU A 25 -7.86 1.50 1.19
CA LEU A 25 -7.26 0.24 0.76
C LEU A 25 -7.32 0.07 -0.77
N SER A 26 -8.45 0.41 -1.40
CA SER A 26 -8.61 0.32 -2.85
C SER A 26 -7.67 1.28 -3.57
N ALA A 27 -7.60 2.53 -3.11
CA ALA A 27 -6.67 3.52 -3.65
C ALA A 27 -5.20 3.08 -3.48
N SER A 28 -4.85 2.44 -2.36
CA SER A 28 -3.52 1.88 -2.17
C SER A 28 -3.21 0.74 -3.14
N LEU A 29 -4.16 -0.17 -3.36
CA LEU A 29 -4.02 -1.27 -4.31
C LEU A 29 -3.84 -0.75 -5.75
N ASP A 30 -4.66 0.23 -6.14
CA ASP A 30 -4.55 0.87 -7.46
C ASP A 30 -3.17 1.53 -7.63
N MET A 31 -2.67 2.20 -6.60
CA MET A 31 -1.34 2.80 -6.61
C MET A 31 -0.23 1.75 -6.78
N ASP A 32 -0.33 0.61 -6.11
CA ASP A 32 0.66 -0.47 -6.24
C ASP A 32 0.69 -1.06 -7.66
N ILE A 33 -0.48 -1.18 -8.30
CA ILE A 33 -0.61 -1.60 -9.70
C ILE A 33 0.05 -0.57 -10.64
N VAL A 34 -0.23 0.72 -10.44
CA VAL A 34 0.34 1.80 -11.26
C VAL A 34 1.87 1.84 -11.13
N LEU A 35 2.38 1.77 -9.91
CA LEU A 35 3.83 1.79 -9.65
C LEU A 35 4.53 0.57 -10.26
N THR A 36 3.93 -0.62 -10.16
CA THR A 36 4.49 -1.84 -10.76
C THR A 36 4.59 -1.73 -12.28
N ARG A 37 3.52 -1.27 -12.95
CA ARG A 37 3.52 -1.07 -14.41
C ARG A 37 4.51 0.00 -14.87
N THR A 38 4.61 1.09 -14.10
CA THR A 38 5.57 2.16 -14.39
C THR A 38 7.00 1.66 -14.25
N LEU A 39 7.29 0.88 -13.20
CA LEU A 39 8.60 0.30 -12.95
C LEU A 39 9.02 -0.69 -14.05
N GLU A 40 8.09 -1.53 -14.52
CA GLU A 40 8.31 -2.41 -15.66
C GLU A 40 8.68 -1.63 -16.94
N GLN A 41 8.00 -0.52 -17.22
CA GLN A 41 8.29 0.32 -18.37
C GLN A 41 9.65 1.00 -18.25
N ILE A 42 9.97 1.53 -17.07
CA ILE A 42 11.26 2.16 -16.80
C ILE A 42 12.38 1.15 -17.01
N ASN A 43 12.28 -0.06 -16.45
CA ASN A 43 13.31 -1.09 -16.59
C ASN A 43 13.62 -1.44 -18.04
N LYS A 44 12.60 -1.51 -18.89
CA LYS A 44 12.79 -1.75 -20.33
C LYS A 44 13.57 -0.63 -21.02
N ILE A 45 13.40 0.60 -20.56
CA ILE A 45 14.08 1.78 -21.13
C ILE A 45 15.53 1.85 -20.66
N VAL A 46 15.78 1.58 -19.38
CA VAL A 46 17.12 1.65 -18.79
C VAL A 46 17.91 0.35 -18.86
N ASP A 47 17.33 -0.71 -19.44
CA ASP A 47 17.88 -2.08 -19.49
C ASP A 47 18.31 -2.59 -18.10
N ALA A 48 17.48 -2.31 -17.08
CA ALA A 48 17.77 -2.70 -15.71
C ALA A 48 17.23 -4.09 -15.40
N GLU A 49 18.10 -4.97 -14.89
CA GLU A 49 17.74 -6.34 -14.49
C GLU A 49 16.83 -6.36 -13.25
N GLN A 50 17.04 -5.42 -12.31
CA GLN A 50 16.28 -5.33 -11.07
C GLN A 50 16.03 -3.88 -10.69
N SER A 51 14.84 -3.60 -10.17
CA SER A 51 14.54 -2.30 -9.57
C SER A 51 13.41 -2.38 -8.55
N THR A 52 13.36 -1.40 -7.65
CA THR A 52 12.36 -1.33 -6.59
C THR A 52 11.97 0.11 -6.30
N ILE A 53 10.71 0.32 -5.94
CA ILE A 53 10.19 1.59 -5.44
C ILE A 53 9.90 1.43 -3.96
N MET A 54 10.49 2.31 -3.15
CA MET A 54 10.33 2.33 -1.70
C MET A 54 9.81 3.68 -1.25
N LEU A 55 8.87 3.67 -0.31
CA LEU A 55 8.43 4.87 0.41
C LEU A 55 9.10 4.90 1.77
N SER A 56 9.80 5.99 2.03
CA SER A 56 10.29 6.30 3.37
C SER A 56 9.16 6.88 4.20
N ARG A 57 8.96 6.34 5.39
CA ARG A 57 8.07 6.91 6.39
C ARG A 57 8.93 7.50 7.51
N SER A 58 8.76 8.80 7.76
CA SER A 58 9.60 9.57 8.69
C SER A 58 9.41 9.18 10.15
N THR A 59 8.30 8.53 10.50
CA THR A 59 7.94 8.20 11.87
C THR A 59 8.64 6.96 12.43
N ASP A 60 9.09 6.05 11.57
CA ASP A 60 9.41 4.69 11.98
C ASP A 60 10.69 4.12 11.34
N MET A 61 11.51 4.93 10.67
CA MET A 61 12.80 4.51 10.05
C MET A 61 12.67 3.29 9.12
N PHE A 62 11.47 2.95 8.68
CA PHE A 62 11.21 1.84 7.78
C PHE A 62 10.99 2.32 6.34
N LEU A 63 11.48 1.52 5.40
CA LEU A 63 11.16 1.65 3.99
C LEU A 63 10.06 0.66 3.64
N LEU A 64 8.89 1.18 3.25
CA LEU A 64 7.82 0.38 2.72
C LEU A 64 8.05 0.17 1.22
N ARG A 65 8.36 -1.06 0.84
CA ARG A 65 8.45 -1.46 -0.57
C ARG A 65 7.06 -1.44 -1.21
N ARG A 66 6.91 -0.69 -2.31
CA ARG A 66 5.65 -0.51 -3.05
C ARG A 66 5.63 -1.26 -4.38
N ALA A 67 6.79 -1.38 -5.04
CA ALA A 67 6.92 -2.16 -6.27
C ALA A 67 8.32 -2.73 -6.38
N SER A 68 8.44 -3.86 -7.06
CA SER A 68 9.70 -4.56 -7.29
C SER A 68 9.61 -5.32 -8.61
N TYR A 69 10.68 -5.27 -9.40
CA TYR A 69 10.82 -6.01 -10.64
C TYR A 69 12.15 -6.76 -10.67
N GLY A 70 12.17 -7.94 -11.27
CA GLY A 70 13.39 -8.74 -11.45
C GLY A 70 13.87 -9.51 -10.22
N TYR A 71 13.22 -9.36 -9.06
CA TYR A 71 13.52 -10.18 -7.87
C TYR A 71 12.87 -11.56 -7.99
N THR A 72 13.64 -12.59 -8.32
CA THR A 72 13.19 -13.99 -8.41
C THR A 72 13.41 -14.80 -7.14
N SER A 73 13.95 -14.19 -6.08
CA SER A 73 14.06 -14.87 -4.79
C SER A 73 12.69 -14.91 -4.08
N PRO A 74 12.21 -16.09 -3.64
CA PRO A 74 11.00 -16.19 -2.83
C PRO A 74 11.31 -15.64 -1.43
N THR A 75 11.34 -14.31 -1.29
CA THR A 75 11.40 -13.68 0.02
C THR A 75 9.99 -13.73 0.60
N GLY A 76 9.85 -14.44 1.71
CA GLY A 76 8.57 -14.69 2.37
C GLY A 76 7.77 -13.42 2.60
N ARG A 77 6.44 -13.56 2.59
CA ARG A 77 5.44 -12.54 2.94
C ARG A 77 5.98 -11.56 3.97
N GLY A 78 6.13 -10.27 3.59
CA GLY A 78 6.28 -9.17 4.53
C GLY A 78 7.70 -8.73 4.91
N GLY A 79 8.71 -8.93 4.05
CA GLY A 79 10.09 -8.50 4.36
C GLY A 79 10.29 -6.98 4.40
N SER A 80 10.38 -6.40 5.60
CA SER A 80 10.98 -5.09 5.87
C SER A 80 12.50 -5.16 5.67
N LEU A 81 13.06 -4.25 4.86
CA LEU A 81 14.52 -4.10 4.74
C LEU A 81 14.96 -2.93 5.62
N PRO A 82 15.89 -3.13 6.58
CA PRO A 82 16.43 -2.03 7.37
C PRO A 82 17.31 -1.13 6.50
N ILE A 83 17.25 0.18 6.74
CA ILE A 83 18.21 1.14 6.21
C ILE A 83 19.56 0.91 6.92
N LEU A 84 20.51 0.27 6.23
CA LEU A 84 21.90 0.27 6.67
C LEU A 84 22.44 1.71 6.52
N GLY A 85 22.89 2.27 7.65
CA GLY A 85 23.61 3.54 7.72
C GLY A 85 25.07 3.43 7.30
#